data_AF-A0A9D6HZV3-F1
#
_entry.id   AF-A0A9D6HZV3-F1
#
_cell.length_a   1.000
_cell.length_b   1.000
_cell.length_c   1.000
_cell.angle_alpha   90.00
_cell.angle_beta   90.00
_cell.angle_gamma   90.00
#
_symmetry.space_group_name_H-M   'P 1'
#
loop_
_entity.id
_entity.type
_entity.pdbx_description
1 polymer ?
#
loop_
_entity_poly.entity_id
_entity_poly.type
_entity_poly.pdbx_seq_one_letter_code
_entity_poly.pdbx_strand_id
1 'polypeptide(L)'
;MTQLEGVELTCSPEEAWQYHVSRQVKDADFSTYRLPEFTEDPSEVYEFLRRAEQQLILNEDYQLGSAIVNNQLAVLRGESGVLLTAEHATFHRRKRPDGTVYDKQPDTGTAALSMAVADKTNSDAIVAVGRQTGDPNYDPEHPFKKEVESIVARPVSQAHLALHGLMRARASNIDDKRGFAVLIGIGDNPSDATRTLAYDYLTAIGKDYDLAVGINQQHLRFDNNAKAPRLSPDGRIMTAIYMGTRNTTRAFSERISVSDHREKGFAALQVELSDVLRVHPDRPVGSPIEFPSQRDREIGAYLGYMFILRAVGSVALL
;
A
#
# COMPACT_ATOMS: atom_id res chain seq x y z
N MET A 1 22.51 0.93 7.35
CA MET A 1 21.32 0.20 7.84
C MET A 1 21.66 -1.27 7.79
N THR A 2 21.91 -1.89 8.94
CA THR A 2 21.98 -3.35 9.08
C THR A 2 20.60 -3.90 8.75
N GLN A 3 20.45 -4.52 7.57
CA GLN A 3 19.28 -5.37 7.34
C GLN A 3 19.37 -6.49 8.38
N LEU A 4 18.30 -6.75 9.13
CA LEU A 4 18.24 -7.92 9.99
C LEU A 4 18.36 -9.15 9.06
N GLU A 5 19.51 -9.82 9.13
CA GLU A 5 19.80 -11.00 8.33
C GLU A 5 19.01 -12.19 8.87
N GLY A 6 18.06 -12.65 8.04
CA GLY A 6 17.62 -14.02 7.81
C GLY A 6 17.34 -14.94 8.99
N VAL A 7 16.05 -15.30 9.16
CA VAL A 7 15.70 -16.63 9.67
C VAL A 7 16.28 -17.66 8.69
N GLU A 8 16.96 -18.69 9.20
CA GLU A 8 17.45 -19.80 8.38
C GLU A 8 16.24 -20.58 7.84
N LEU A 9 16.08 -20.59 6.51
CA LEU A 9 14.99 -21.35 5.90
C LEU A 9 15.38 -22.82 5.81
N THR A 10 14.47 -23.69 6.26
CA THR A 10 14.61 -25.15 6.17
C THR A 10 14.24 -25.70 4.80
N CYS A 11 13.83 -24.85 3.85
CA CYS A 11 13.45 -25.24 2.49
C CYS A 11 14.47 -24.76 1.44
N SER A 12 14.55 -25.50 0.34
CA SER A 12 15.36 -25.17 -0.82
C SER A 12 14.82 -23.94 -1.57
N PRO A 13 15.65 -23.22 -2.35
CA PRO A 13 15.19 -22.13 -3.22
C PRO A 13 14.09 -22.55 -4.21
N GLU A 14 14.13 -23.79 -4.70
CA GLU A 14 13.12 -24.37 -5.59
C GLU A 14 11.76 -24.51 -4.88
N GLU A 15 11.74 -25.03 -3.65
CA GLU A 15 10.52 -25.13 -2.85
C GLU A 15 9.96 -23.74 -2.54
N ALA A 16 10.81 -22.79 -2.13
CA ALA A 16 10.41 -21.41 -1.88
C ALA A 16 9.79 -20.75 -3.13
N TRP A 17 10.31 -21.07 -4.33
CA TRP A 17 9.76 -20.63 -5.60
C TRP A 17 8.39 -21.26 -5.90
N GLN A 18 8.25 -22.58 -5.73
CA GLN A 18 6.96 -23.27 -5.92
C GLN A 18 5.88 -22.75 -4.96
N TYR A 19 6.24 -22.46 -3.70
CA TYR A 19 5.34 -21.79 -2.77
C TYR A 19 4.90 -20.42 -3.28
N HIS A 20 5.81 -19.62 -3.83
CA HIS A 20 5.45 -18.32 -4.40
C HIS A 20 4.45 -18.44 -5.56
N VAL A 21 4.68 -19.35 -6.51
CA VAL A 21 3.78 -19.57 -7.66
C VAL A 21 2.40 -20.01 -7.19
N SER A 22 2.34 -20.98 -6.27
CA SER A 22 1.04 -21.45 -5.74
C SER A 22 0.26 -20.35 -4.99
N ARG A 23 0.97 -19.48 -4.26
CA ARG A 23 0.38 -18.29 -3.61
C ARG A 23 -0.21 -17.32 -4.62
N GLN A 24 0.50 -17.02 -5.71
CA GLN A 24 0.00 -16.09 -6.74
C GLN A 24 -1.35 -16.54 -7.33
N VAL A 25 -1.53 -17.84 -7.56
CA VAL A 25 -2.78 -18.40 -8.07
C VAL A 25 -3.88 -18.29 -7.01
N LYS A 26 -3.58 -18.71 -5.78
CA LYS A 26 -4.56 -18.72 -4.68
C LYS A 26 -5.03 -17.31 -4.32
N ASP A 27 -4.11 -16.36 -4.22
CA ASP A 27 -4.42 -14.97 -3.82
C ASP A 27 -5.33 -14.26 -4.85
N ALA A 28 -5.39 -14.73 -6.09
CA ALA A 28 -6.25 -14.17 -7.13
C ALA A 28 -7.63 -14.84 -7.23
N ASP A 29 -7.85 -15.96 -6.53
CA ASP A 29 -9.08 -16.77 -6.62
C ASP A 29 -10.01 -16.51 -5.42
N PHE A 30 -10.49 -15.27 -5.30
CA PHE A 30 -11.36 -14.85 -4.21
C PHE A 30 -12.69 -15.62 -4.16
N SER A 31 -13.13 -16.18 -5.28
CA SER A 31 -14.31 -17.04 -5.35
C SER A 31 -14.22 -18.26 -4.42
N THR A 32 -13.00 -18.68 -4.05
CA THR A 32 -12.75 -19.79 -3.12
C THR A 32 -12.66 -19.37 -1.65
N TYR A 33 -12.68 -18.06 -1.36
CA TYR A 33 -12.51 -17.53 -0.01
C TYR A 33 -13.84 -17.53 0.72
N ARG A 34 -13.78 -17.55 2.05
CA ARG A 34 -14.97 -17.29 2.86
C ARG A 34 -15.23 -15.79 2.88
N LEU A 35 -15.99 -15.33 1.90
CA LEU A 35 -16.33 -13.92 1.75
C LEU A 35 -17.42 -13.50 2.75
N PRO A 36 -17.37 -12.26 3.25
CA PRO A 36 -18.45 -11.67 4.03
C PRO A 36 -19.73 -11.53 3.17
N GLU A 37 -20.86 -11.26 3.81
CA GLU A 37 -22.00 -10.72 3.08
C GLU A 37 -21.66 -9.32 2.56
N PHE A 38 -21.90 -9.09 1.27
CA PHE A 38 -21.62 -7.81 0.64
C PHE A 38 -22.80 -6.85 0.81
N THR A 39 -22.51 -5.65 1.28
CA THR A 39 -23.52 -4.59 1.44
C THR A 39 -23.79 -3.83 0.15
N GLU A 40 -22.85 -3.91 -0.80
CA GLU A 40 -22.92 -3.31 -2.14
C GLU A 40 -22.50 -4.37 -3.17
N ASP A 41 -22.88 -4.21 -4.44
CA ASP A 41 -22.41 -5.13 -5.48
C ASP A 41 -20.92 -4.86 -5.79
N PRO A 42 -20.02 -5.86 -5.67
CA PRO A 42 -18.61 -5.70 -6.02
C PRO A 42 -18.38 -5.15 -7.43
N SER A 43 -19.23 -5.50 -8.39
CA SER A 43 -19.10 -5.02 -9.77
C SER A 43 -19.33 -3.51 -9.89
N GLU A 44 -20.27 -2.96 -9.11
CA GLU A 44 -20.54 -1.52 -9.07
C GLU A 44 -19.40 -0.75 -8.41
N VAL A 45 -18.88 -1.26 -7.28
CA VAL A 45 -17.73 -0.66 -6.58
C VAL A 45 -16.48 -0.71 -7.46
N TYR A 46 -16.23 -1.83 -8.14
CA TYR A 46 -15.13 -1.96 -9.07
C TYR A 46 -15.20 -0.93 -10.20
N GLU A 47 -16.36 -0.77 -10.85
CA GLU A 47 -16.56 0.21 -11.92
C GLU A 47 -16.45 1.65 -11.42
N PHE A 48 -16.92 1.93 -10.21
CA PHE A 48 -16.74 3.21 -9.56
C PHE A 48 -15.25 3.55 -9.37
N LEU A 49 -14.46 2.62 -8.81
CA LEU A 49 -13.02 2.80 -8.64
C LEU A 49 -12.29 2.93 -9.99
N ARG A 50 -12.67 2.14 -10.99
CA ARG A 50 -12.09 2.21 -12.33
C ARG A 50 -12.31 3.57 -12.97
N ARG A 51 -13.51 4.13 -12.86
CA ARG A 51 -13.82 5.48 -13.36
C ARG A 51 -13.03 6.56 -12.62
N ALA A 52 -12.92 6.45 -11.30
CA ALA A 52 -12.10 7.36 -10.50
C ALA A 52 -10.62 7.32 -10.92
N GLU A 53 -10.07 6.12 -11.16
CA GLU A 53 -8.69 5.96 -11.64
C GLU A 53 -8.50 6.65 -13.00
N GLN A 54 -9.42 6.45 -13.94
CA GLN A 54 -9.36 7.04 -15.28
C GLN A 54 -9.45 8.57 -15.28
N GLN A 55 -10.09 9.17 -14.28
CA GLN A 55 -10.13 10.63 -14.11
C GLN A 55 -8.80 11.16 -13.56
N LEU A 56 -8.13 10.40 -12.70
CA LEU A 56 -6.87 10.78 -12.07
C LEU A 56 -5.65 10.45 -12.94
N ILE A 57 -5.76 9.44 -13.81
CA ILE A 57 -4.72 8.92 -14.70
C ILE A 57 -5.34 8.73 -16.10
N LEU A 58 -5.20 9.75 -16.94
CA LEU A 58 -5.87 9.77 -18.24
C LEU A 58 -5.34 8.67 -19.17
N ASN A 59 -6.27 7.96 -19.83
CA ASN A 59 -5.97 6.88 -20.78
C ASN A 59 -5.06 5.78 -20.22
N GLU A 60 -5.04 5.58 -18.89
CA GLU A 60 -4.15 4.62 -18.22
C GLU A 60 -2.66 4.91 -18.49
N ASP A 61 -2.31 6.13 -18.89
CA ASP A 61 -0.93 6.58 -19.04
C ASP A 61 -0.39 6.99 -17.67
N TYR A 62 0.14 6.01 -16.93
CA TYR A 62 0.77 6.27 -15.65
C TYR A 62 2.11 7.04 -15.75
N GLN A 63 2.70 7.11 -16.95
CA GLN A 63 4.00 7.77 -17.15
C GLN A 63 3.84 9.29 -17.14
N LEU A 64 2.76 9.80 -17.73
CA LEU A 64 2.38 11.21 -17.70
C LEU A 64 1.36 11.50 -16.59
N GLY A 65 0.44 10.58 -16.34
CA GLY A 65 -0.73 10.76 -15.48
C GLY A 65 -1.82 11.61 -16.14
N SER A 66 -2.65 12.28 -15.34
CA SER A 66 -3.61 13.30 -15.83
C SER A 66 -3.05 14.73 -15.82
N ALA A 67 -1.82 14.90 -15.32
CA ALA A 67 -1.27 16.22 -15.07
C ALA A 67 -0.85 17.00 -16.32
N ILE A 68 -0.88 18.32 -16.18
CA ILE A 68 -0.35 19.27 -17.17
C ILE A 68 1.12 19.62 -16.85
N VAL A 69 1.55 19.42 -15.60
CA VAL A 69 2.92 19.70 -15.12
C VAL A 69 3.48 18.57 -14.25
N ASN A 70 4.81 18.47 -14.18
CA ASN A 70 5.50 17.53 -13.31
C ASN A 70 5.17 17.78 -11.82
N ASN A 71 5.19 16.71 -11.01
CA ASN A 71 4.88 16.71 -9.57
C ASN A 71 3.49 17.26 -9.21
N GLN A 72 2.57 17.37 -10.18
CA GLN A 72 1.20 17.79 -9.89
C GLN A 72 0.53 16.78 -8.94
N LEU A 73 -0.20 17.33 -7.98
CA LEU A 73 -0.94 16.60 -6.96
C LEU A 73 -2.43 16.89 -7.13
N ALA A 74 -3.26 15.88 -6.92
CA ALA A 74 -4.67 16.07 -6.66
C ALA A 74 -4.88 15.99 -5.14
N VAL A 75 -5.56 16.99 -4.58
CA VAL A 75 -5.79 17.10 -3.14
C VAL A 75 -7.28 17.24 -2.87
N LEU A 76 -7.83 16.30 -2.12
CA LEU A 76 -9.17 16.38 -1.56
C LEU A 76 -9.04 16.79 -0.10
N ARG A 77 -9.80 17.80 0.33
CA ARG A 77 -9.81 18.27 1.72
C ARG A 77 -11.06 17.78 2.42
N GLY A 78 -10.87 17.15 3.58
CA GLY A 78 -11.93 16.65 4.44
C GLY A 78 -11.81 17.14 5.88
N GLU A 79 -12.68 16.63 6.74
CA GLU A 79 -12.79 17.02 8.15
C GLU A 79 -12.75 15.84 9.13
N SER A 80 -12.71 14.59 8.65
CA SER A 80 -12.72 13.38 9.49
C SER A 80 -11.50 13.23 10.40
N GLY A 81 -10.43 13.98 10.12
CA GLY A 81 -9.15 13.84 10.81
C GLY A 81 -8.24 12.76 10.25
N VAL A 82 -8.64 12.06 9.18
CA VAL A 82 -7.81 11.06 8.52
C VAL A 82 -7.23 11.60 7.22
N LEU A 83 -5.94 11.36 6.99
CA LEU A 83 -5.27 11.59 5.73
C LEU A 83 -4.98 10.26 5.02
N LEU A 84 -5.39 10.15 3.77
CA LEU A 84 -5.03 9.07 2.85
C LEU A 84 -4.03 9.58 1.81
N THR A 85 -2.94 8.87 1.56
CA THR A 85 -1.99 9.24 0.50
C THR A 85 -1.81 8.14 -0.52
N ALA A 86 -1.61 8.53 -1.78
CA ALA A 86 -1.19 7.63 -2.86
C ALA A 86 -0.03 8.31 -3.60
N GLU A 87 1.12 8.36 -2.93
CA GLU A 87 2.27 9.12 -3.41
C GLU A 87 3.02 8.45 -4.58
N HIS A 88 2.76 7.17 -4.82
CA HIS A 88 3.33 6.37 -5.91
C HIS A 88 2.30 6.03 -6.99
N ALA A 89 1.17 6.74 -7.06
CA ALA A 89 0.14 6.48 -8.04
C ALA A 89 0.58 6.68 -9.51
N THR A 90 1.67 7.41 -9.77
CA THR A 90 2.27 7.59 -11.09
C THR A 90 3.74 7.18 -11.10
N PHE A 91 4.33 7.12 -12.29
CA PHE A 91 5.78 6.95 -12.42
C PHE A 91 6.53 8.04 -11.67
N HIS A 92 7.54 7.61 -10.94
CA HIS A 92 8.39 8.47 -10.14
C HIS A 92 9.86 8.11 -10.31
N ARG A 93 10.73 9.12 -10.19
CA ARG A 93 12.18 8.93 -10.26
C ARG A 93 12.74 8.73 -8.88
N ARG A 94 13.54 7.69 -8.70
CA ARG A 94 14.25 7.44 -7.44
C ARG A 94 15.75 7.51 -7.63
N LYS A 95 16.41 8.26 -6.75
CA LYS A 95 17.87 8.29 -6.64
C LYS A 95 18.35 7.10 -5.81
N ARG A 96 19.32 6.35 -6.33
CA ARG A 96 20.03 5.27 -5.63
C ARG A 96 21.15 5.83 -4.76
N PRO A 97 21.68 5.04 -3.80
CA PRO A 97 22.82 5.45 -2.98
C PRO A 97 24.07 5.83 -3.79
N ASP A 98 24.27 5.22 -4.96
CA ASP A 98 25.36 5.52 -5.90
C ASP A 98 25.12 6.80 -6.74
N GLY A 99 24.01 7.49 -6.52
CA GLY A 99 23.64 8.71 -7.22
C GLY A 99 22.90 8.50 -8.54
N THR A 100 22.78 7.27 -9.04
CA THR A 100 22.03 6.97 -10.27
C THR A 100 20.52 7.16 -10.05
N VAL A 101 19.82 7.58 -11.09
CA VAL A 101 18.36 7.79 -11.07
C VAL A 101 17.71 6.75 -11.95
N TYR A 102 16.62 6.14 -11.46
CA TYR A 102 15.81 5.20 -12.23
C TYR A 102 14.33 5.50 -12.06
N ASP A 103 13.54 5.19 -13.07
CA ASP A 103 12.08 5.29 -13.00
C ASP A 103 11.54 4.06 -12.25
N LYS A 104 10.72 4.29 -11.22
CA LYS A 104 9.93 3.26 -10.54
C LYS A 104 8.53 3.22 -11.12
N GLN A 105 8.01 1.99 -11.21
CA GLN A 105 6.64 1.72 -11.65
C GLN A 105 5.63 2.32 -10.65
N PRO A 106 4.44 2.70 -11.14
CA PRO A 106 3.35 3.18 -10.31
C PRO A 106 2.75 2.06 -9.45
N ASP A 107 2.17 2.47 -8.33
CA ASP A 107 1.30 1.66 -7.48
C ASP A 107 -0.14 1.80 -8.01
N THR A 108 -0.43 1.14 -9.13
CA THR A 108 -1.72 1.24 -9.86
C THR A 108 -2.94 1.06 -8.96
N GLY A 109 -4.00 1.85 -9.16
CA GLY A 109 -5.24 1.76 -8.40
C GLY A 109 -5.21 2.37 -7.00
N THR A 110 -4.03 2.76 -6.48
CA THR A 110 -3.95 3.44 -5.17
C THR A 110 -4.53 4.86 -5.22
N ALA A 111 -4.45 5.54 -6.38
CA ALA A 111 -5.05 6.85 -6.60
C ALA A 111 -6.58 6.82 -6.41
N ALA A 112 -7.26 5.98 -7.19
CA ALA A 112 -8.71 5.79 -7.09
C ALA A 112 -9.13 5.38 -5.68
N LEU A 113 -8.44 4.39 -5.10
CA LEU A 113 -8.78 3.89 -3.78
C LEU A 113 -8.68 4.99 -2.71
N SER A 114 -7.60 5.77 -2.72
CA SER A 114 -7.39 6.89 -1.78
C SER A 114 -8.51 7.93 -1.92
N MET A 115 -8.76 8.42 -3.14
CA MET A 115 -9.77 9.46 -3.39
C MET A 115 -11.20 8.98 -3.10
N ALA A 116 -11.54 7.76 -3.52
CA ALA A 116 -12.87 7.20 -3.35
C ALA A 116 -13.23 6.97 -1.87
N VAL A 117 -12.29 6.46 -1.08
CA VAL A 117 -12.52 6.32 0.36
C VAL A 117 -12.57 7.70 1.01
N ALA A 118 -11.66 8.61 0.65
CA ALA A 118 -11.63 9.94 1.24
C ALA A 118 -12.92 10.72 1.02
N ASP A 119 -13.46 10.69 -0.20
CA ASP A 119 -14.76 11.29 -0.52
C ASP A 119 -15.88 10.68 0.32
N LYS A 120 -15.94 9.35 0.40
CA LYS A 120 -16.96 8.63 1.17
C LYS A 120 -16.94 8.94 2.66
N THR A 121 -15.76 9.14 3.24
CA THR A 121 -15.56 9.32 4.69
C THR A 121 -15.32 10.76 5.10
N ASN A 122 -15.40 11.72 4.17
CA ASN A 122 -15.01 13.11 4.39
C ASN A 122 -13.58 13.23 4.97
N SER A 123 -12.64 12.43 4.46
CA SER A 123 -11.23 12.45 4.85
C SER A 123 -10.41 13.32 3.89
N ASP A 124 -9.22 13.72 4.33
CA ASP A 124 -8.24 14.32 3.45
C ASP A 124 -7.61 13.25 2.54
N ALA A 125 -7.31 13.59 1.29
CA ALA A 125 -6.48 12.76 0.42
C ALA A 125 -5.46 13.58 -0.39
N ILE A 126 -4.26 13.02 -0.57
CA ILE A 126 -3.24 13.53 -1.50
C ILE A 126 -2.83 12.42 -2.47
N VAL A 127 -2.95 12.67 -3.76
CA VAL A 127 -2.57 11.73 -4.82
C VAL A 127 -1.59 12.38 -5.78
N ALA A 128 -0.52 11.66 -6.11
CA ALA A 128 0.38 12.04 -7.19
C ALA A 128 -0.30 11.76 -8.55
N VAL A 129 -0.61 12.80 -9.32
CA VAL A 129 -1.33 12.67 -10.62
C VAL A 129 -0.50 13.06 -11.83
N GLY A 130 0.68 13.66 -11.62
CA GLY A 130 1.66 13.91 -12.67
C GLY A 130 2.87 13.01 -12.60
N ARG A 131 3.72 13.05 -13.63
CA ARG A 131 5.05 12.43 -13.53
C ARG A 131 5.83 13.04 -12.38
N GLN A 132 6.32 12.22 -11.46
CA GLN A 132 7.09 12.71 -10.32
C GLN A 132 8.59 12.72 -10.68
N THR A 133 9.23 13.88 -10.56
CA THR A 133 10.66 14.07 -10.88
C THR A 133 11.58 13.62 -9.76
N GLY A 134 11.03 13.35 -8.58
CA GLY A 134 11.67 12.69 -7.44
C GLY A 134 10.77 11.58 -6.90
N ASP A 135 11.16 10.98 -5.78
CA ASP A 135 10.39 9.96 -5.08
C ASP A 135 9.65 10.65 -3.92
N PRO A 136 8.32 10.89 -4.03
CA PRO A 136 7.57 11.60 -3.00
C PRO A 136 7.60 10.91 -1.64
N ASN A 137 7.82 9.59 -1.62
CA ASN A 137 7.93 8.82 -0.40
C ASN A 137 9.28 9.08 0.30
N TYR A 138 10.38 9.29 -0.44
CA TYR A 138 11.73 9.36 0.13
C TYR A 138 12.38 10.75 0.14
N ASP A 139 12.03 11.61 -0.81
CA ASP A 139 12.68 12.90 -0.99
C ASP A 139 12.06 13.94 -0.02
N PRO A 140 12.84 14.53 0.90
CA PRO A 140 12.31 15.41 1.95
C PRO A 140 11.75 16.73 1.41
N GLU A 141 12.33 17.24 0.31
CA GLU A 141 11.94 18.51 -0.30
C GLU A 141 10.84 18.35 -1.36
N HIS A 142 10.33 17.13 -1.55
CA HIS A 142 9.31 16.88 -2.56
C HIS A 142 8.03 17.67 -2.23
N PRO A 143 7.36 18.34 -3.20
CA PRO A 143 6.15 19.12 -2.94
C PRO A 143 5.06 18.36 -2.18
N PHE A 144 4.98 17.04 -2.40
CA PHE A 144 4.11 16.12 -1.66
C PHE A 144 4.27 16.23 -0.13
N LYS A 145 5.51 16.35 0.38
CA LYS A 145 5.77 16.47 1.83
C LYS A 145 5.19 17.75 2.41
N LYS A 146 5.21 18.86 1.65
CA LYS A 146 4.63 20.14 2.09
C LYS A 146 3.11 20.05 2.25
N GLU A 147 2.43 19.35 1.35
CA GLU A 147 0.99 19.11 1.48
C GLU A 147 0.66 18.19 2.66
N VAL A 148 1.45 17.13 2.86
CA VAL A 148 1.30 16.25 4.03
C VAL A 148 1.49 17.05 5.32
N GLU A 149 2.52 17.88 5.41
CA GLU A 149 2.77 18.75 6.57
C GLU A 149 1.58 19.68 6.84
N SER A 150 1.08 20.36 5.79
CA SER A 150 -0.09 21.24 5.89
C SER A 150 -1.32 20.54 6.48
N ILE A 151 -1.59 19.29 6.09
CA ILE A 151 -2.75 18.53 6.57
C ILE A 151 -2.51 18.00 7.97
N VAL A 152 -1.36 17.34 8.16
CA VAL A 152 -1.02 16.70 9.43
C VAL A 152 -0.96 17.73 10.54
N ALA A 153 -0.46 18.95 10.30
CA ALA A 153 -0.39 20.04 11.27
C ALA A 153 -1.76 20.58 11.73
N ARG A 154 -2.88 20.18 11.10
CA ARG A 154 -4.21 20.58 11.55
C ARG A 154 -4.56 19.95 12.90
N PRO A 155 -5.21 20.67 13.84
CA PRO A 155 -5.61 20.12 15.13
C PRO A 155 -6.54 18.91 15.06
N VAL A 156 -7.35 18.81 14.01
CA VAL A 156 -8.28 17.68 13.80
C VAL A 156 -7.60 16.43 13.28
N SER A 157 -6.34 16.48 12.83
CA SER A 157 -5.69 15.32 12.22
C SER A 157 -5.28 14.28 13.28
N GLN A 158 -5.75 13.05 13.10
CA GLN A 158 -5.61 11.93 14.03
C GLN A 158 -4.84 10.76 13.41
N ALA A 159 -4.95 10.56 12.09
CA ALA A 159 -4.28 9.45 11.43
C ALA A 159 -3.81 9.78 10.01
N HIS A 160 -2.76 9.09 9.58
CA HIS A 160 -2.29 9.06 8.21
C HIS A 160 -2.08 7.62 7.75
N LEU A 161 -2.75 7.26 6.66
CA LEU A 161 -2.68 5.96 5.99
C LEU A 161 -2.05 6.18 4.60
N ALA A 162 -0.75 5.91 4.49
CA ALA A 162 -0.03 5.98 3.22
C ALA A 162 -0.25 4.70 2.42
N LEU A 163 -1.04 4.76 1.35
CA LEU A 163 -1.44 3.61 0.55
C LEU A 163 -0.41 3.33 -0.56
N HIS A 164 -0.01 2.07 -0.65
CA HIS A 164 0.97 1.59 -1.61
C HIS A 164 0.55 0.28 -2.26
N GLY A 165 1.24 -0.03 -3.35
CA GLY A 165 1.04 -1.22 -4.14
C GLY A 165 2.06 -2.31 -3.86
N LEU A 166 1.57 -3.47 -3.44
CA LEU A 166 2.33 -4.70 -3.34
C LEU A 166 1.99 -5.61 -4.54
N MET A 167 2.99 -6.25 -5.12
CA MET A 167 2.74 -7.35 -6.07
C MET A 167 2.28 -8.59 -5.30
N ARG A 168 1.28 -9.34 -5.79
CA ARG A 168 0.80 -10.55 -5.11
C ARG A 168 1.91 -11.53 -4.80
N ALA A 169 1.77 -12.20 -3.67
CA ALA A 169 2.74 -13.16 -3.12
C ALA A 169 4.18 -12.65 -2.98
N ARG A 170 4.48 -11.36 -3.28
CA ARG A 170 5.82 -10.77 -3.15
C ARG A 170 6.28 -10.78 -1.70
N ALA A 171 5.33 -10.68 -0.78
CA ALA A 171 5.55 -10.93 0.62
C ALA A 171 4.60 -12.01 1.11
N SER A 172 5.13 -12.90 1.93
CA SER A 172 4.39 -14.01 2.50
C SER A 172 5.03 -14.42 3.81
N ASN A 173 4.25 -15.04 4.70
CA ASN A 173 4.83 -15.81 5.79
C ASN A 173 5.51 -17.06 5.21
N ILE A 174 6.56 -17.53 5.87
CA ILE A 174 7.25 -18.77 5.49
C ILE A 174 6.29 -19.96 5.64
N ASP A 175 5.53 -19.97 6.73
CA ASP A 175 4.66 -21.10 7.11
C ASP A 175 3.22 -21.00 6.56
N ASP A 176 2.81 -19.85 6.00
CA ASP A 176 1.49 -19.67 5.41
C ASP A 176 1.54 -19.88 3.89
N LYS A 177 0.65 -20.72 3.37
CA LYS A 177 0.49 -20.95 1.92
C LYS A 177 -0.20 -19.80 1.18
N ARG A 178 -0.55 -18.70 1.86
CA ARG A 178 -1.05 -17.45 1.27
C ARG A 178 0.03 -16.37 1.21
N GLY A 179 -0.05 -15.47 0.24
CA GLY A 179 0.66 -14.20 0.32
C GLY A 179 0.02 -13.29 1.35
N PHE A 180 0.76 -12.29 1.84
CA PHE A 180 0.12 -11.20 2.56
C PHE A 180 -0.73 -10.40 1.59
N ALA A 181 -2.04 -10.39 1.82
CA ALA A 181 -2.97 -9.55 1.08
C ALA A 181 -2.76 -8.07 1.47
N VAL A 182 -2.43 -7.81 2.74
CA VAL A 182 -2.07 -6.49 3.25
C VAL A 182 -0.80 -6.58 4.09
N LEU A 183 0.16 -5.68 3.84
CA LEU A 183 1.30 -5.45 4.72
C LEU A 183 1.23 -4.05 5.34
N ILE A 184 1.48 -3.96 6.64
CA ILE A 184 1.41 -2.71 7.40
C ILE A 184 2.79 -2.42 7.97
N GLY A 185 3.37 -1.30 7.55
CA GLY A 185 4.62 -0.77 8.10
C GLY A 185 4.32 0.34 9.10
N ILE A 186 4.76 0.16 10.35
CA ILE A 186 4.50 1.09 11.46
C ILE A 186 5.77 1.73 12.05
N GLY A 187 6.94 1.42 11.50
CA GLY A 187 8.23 1.90 11.98
C GLY A 187 8.78 1.11 13.17
N ASP A 188 9.91 1.56 13.70
CA ASP A 188 10.61 0.89 14.81
C ASP A 188 9.98 1.21 16.17
N ASN A 189 9.46 2.43 16.33
CA ASN A 189 8.93 2.96 17.57
C ASN A 189 7.54 3.60 17.34
N PRO A 190 6.54 2.82 16.90
CA PRO A 190 5.19 3.34 16.65
C PRO A 190 4.56 3.87 17.94
N SER A 191 3.78 4.95 17.81
CA SER A 191 2.89 5.45 18.86
C SER A 191 1.86 4.39 19.29
N ASP A 192 1.29 4.56 20.48
CA ASP A 192 0.22 3.66 20.97
C ASP A 192 -0.99 3.67 20.03
N ALA A 193 -1.42 4.85 19.55
CA ALA A 193 -2.47 4.98 18.55
C ALA A 193 -2.16 4.18 17.26
N THR A 194 -0.92 4.23 16.78
CA THR A 194 -0.47 3.43 15.62
C THR A 194 -0.53 1.94 15.92
N ARG A 195 -0.12 1.51 17.11
CA ARG A 195 -0.17 0.10 17.53
C ARG A 195 -1.61 -0.40 17.62
N THR A 196 -2.48 0.33 18.32
CA THR A 196 -3.90 -0.03 18.45
C THR A 196 -4.57 -0.11 17.08
N LEU A 197 -4.37 0.89 16.22
CA LEU A 197 -4.92 0.86 14.86
C LEU A 197 -4.43 -0.36 14.08
N ALA A 198 -3.12 -0.61 14.05
CA ALA A 198 -2.55 -1.72 13.30
C ALA A 198 -2.94 -3.09 13.87
N TYR A 199 -2.63 -3.35 15.14
CA TYR A 199 -2.73 -4.67 15.76
C TYR A 199 -4.16 -5.04 16.12
N ASP A 200 -4.98 -4.11 16.62
CA ASP A 200 -6.31 -4.47 17.13
C ASP A 200 -7.35 -4.33 16.02
N TYR A 201 -7.35 -3.21 15.30
CA TYR A 201 -8.39 -2.93 14.31
C TYR A 201 -8.08 -3.52 12.94
N LEU A 202 -6.91 -3.26 12.35
CA LEU A 202 -6.62 -3.70 10.98
C LEU A 202 -6.44 -5.23 10.86
N THR A 203 -5.88 -5.89 11.88
CA THR A 203 -5.84 -7.37 11.87
C THR A 203 -7.23 -7.99 12.01
N ALA A 204 -8.12 -7.37 12.82
CA ALA A 204 -9.50 -7.82 12.96
C ALA A 204 -10.28 -7.66 11.66
N ILE A 205 -10.15 -6.52 10.98
CA ILE A 205 -10.73 -6.30 9.64
C ILE A 205 -10.21 -7.35 8.66
N GLY A 206 -8.89 -7.64 8.69
CA GLY A 206 -8.30 -8.70 7.87
C GLY A 206 -8.93 -10.06 8.13
N LYS A 207 -9.11 -10.43 9.39
CA LYS A 207 -9.76 -11.68 9.79
C LYS A 207 -11.22 -11.76 9.35
N ASP A 208 -11.98 -10.67 9.46
CA ASP A 208 -13.38 -10.60 9.03
C ASP A 208 -13.54 -10.89 7.52
N TYR A 209 -12.52 -10.56 6.73
CA TYR A 209 -12.50 -10.73 5.28
C TYR A 209 -11.60 -11.88 4.79
N ASP A 210 -11.09 -12.71 5.70
CA ASP A 210 -10.12 -13.78 5.41
C ASP A 210 -8.88 -13.31 4.62
N LEU A 211 -8.44 -12.08 4.89
CA LEU A 211 -7.25 -11.47 4.32
C LEU A 211 -6.05 -11.70 5.25
N ALA A 212 -4.96 -12.21 4.70
CA ALA A 212 -3.70 -12.30 5.43
C ALA A 212 -3.08 -10.91 5.61
N VAL A 213 -3.06 -10.41 6.85
CA VAL A 213 -2.49 -9.11 7.21
C VAL A 213 -1.20 -9.33 8.00
N GLY A 214 -0.10 -8.72 7.56
CA GLY A 214 1.18 -8.74 8.28
C GLY A 214 1.58 -7.34 8.76
N ILE A 215 2.06 -7.22 10.01
CA ILE A 215 2.52 -5.95 10.59
C ILE A 215 4.01 -6.04 10.87
N ASN A 216 4.80 -5.08 10.34
CA ASN A 216 6.26 -5.10 10.45
C ASN A 216 6.86 -6.48 10.14
N GLN A 217 6.27 -7.19 9.18
CA GLN A 217 6.48 -8.62 9.03
C GLN A 217 7.70 -8.90 8.16
N GLN A 218 8.50 -9.87 8.63
CA GLN A 218 9.57 -10.45 7.84
C GLN A 218 8.98 -11.31 6.72
N HIS A 219 9.47 -11.11 5.50
CA HIS A 219 9.04 -11.82 4.30
C HIS A 219 10.22 -12.18 3.41
N LEU A 220 10.02 -13.17 2.55
CA LEU A 220 11.00 -13.59 1.54
C LEU A 220 11.23 -12.47 0.52
N ARG A 221 12.50 -12.17 0.20
CA ARG A 221 12.81 -11.29 -0.92
C ARG A 221 12.95 -12.09 -2.18
N PHE A 222 12.22 -11.69 -3.22
CA PHE A 222 12.42 -12.18 -4.57
C PHE A 222 13.28 -11.20 -5.37
N ASP A 223 13.84 -11.69 -6.49
CA ASP A 223 14.53 -10.85 -7.47
C ASP A 223 13.58 -9.79 -8.07
N ASN A 224 14.12 -8.91 -8.92
CA ASN A 224 13.32 -7.81 -9.48
C ASN A 224 12.17 -8.27 -10.38
N ASN A 225 12.21 -9.52 -10.86
CA ASN A 225 11.18 -10.10 -11.72
C ASN A 225 10.22 -11.00 -10.93
N ALA A 226 10.41 -11.09 -9.61
CA ALA A 226 9.74 -12.05 -8.76
C ALA A 226 9.82 -13.49 -9.31
N LYS A 227 10.98 -13.93 -9.83
CA LYS A 227 11.19 -15.26 -10.43
C LYS A 227 12.03 -16.22 -9.59
N ALA A 228 12.76 -15.70 -8.62
CA ALA A 228 13.56 -16.50 -7.70
C ALA A 228 13.75 -15.76 -6.37
N PRO A 229 13.85 -16.47 -5.24
CA PRO A 229 14.33 -15.87 -3.99
C PRO A 229 15.72 -15.26 -4.20
N ARG A 230 15.96 -14.09 -3.61
CA ARG A 230 17.31 -13.52 -3.54
C ARG A 230 18.14 -14.31 -2.54
N LEU A 231 19.38 -14.61 -2.92
CA LEU A 231 20.33 -15.29 -2.05
C LEU A 231 21.40 -14.29 -1.58
N SER A 232 21.85 -14.44 -0.34
CA SER A 232 23.06 -13.79 0.18
C SER A 232 24.33 -14.42 -0.43
N PRO A 233 25.51 -13.80 -0.28
CA PRO A 233 26.77 -14.34 -0.83
C PRO A 233 27.11 -15.76 -0.37
N ASP A 234 26.60 -16.19 0.79
CA ASP A 234 26.75 -17.53 1.36
C ASP A 234 25.65 -18.53 0.90
N GLY A 235 24.77 -18.12 -0.01
CA GLY A 235 23.71 -18.97 -0.57
C GLY A 235 22.42 -19.05 0.25
N ARG A 236 22.33 -18.36 1.40
CA ARG A 236 21.10 -18.34 2.20
C ARG A 236 20.02 -17.44 1.57
N ILE A 237 18.76 -17.77 1.79
CA ILE A 237 17.65 -16.97 1.25
C ILE A 237 17.51 -15.66 2.05
N MET A 238 17.51 -14.54 1.34
CA MET A 238 17.35 -13.22 1.93
C MET A 238 15.89 -12.95 2.28
N THR A 239 15.69 -12.45 3.49
CA THR A 239 14.41 -11.88 3.92
C THR A 239 14.49 -10.35 4.00
N ALA A 240 13.35 -9.68 4.04
CA ALA A 240 13.25 -8.29 4.44
C ALA A 240 12.11 -8.09 5.42
N ILE A 241 12.24 -7.07 6.25
CA ILE A 241 11.15 -6.61 7.11
C ILE A 241 10.55 -5.38 6.45
N TYR A 242 9.24 -5.40 6.27
CA TYR A 242 8.52 -4.25 5.75
C TYR A 242 8.08 -3.36 6.91
N MET A 243 8.81 -2.27 7.17
CA MET A 243 8.59 -1.42 8.36
C MET A 243 8.17 0.02 8.07
N GLY A 244 8.22 0.51 6.83
CA GLY A 244 7.96 1.94 6.55
C GLY A 244 8.95 2.89 7.26
N THR A 245 10.26 2.74 7.01
CA THR A 245 11.34 3.35 7.83
C THR A 245 11.57 4.86 7.58
N ARG A 246 12.67 5.40 8.16
CA ARG A 246 12.96 6.82 8.49
C ARG A 246 12.79 7.90 7.41
N ASN A 247 12.57 7.57 6.15
CA ASN A 247 12.38 8.57 5.09
C ASN A 247 10.99 8.57 4.47
N THR A 248 10.14 7.60 4.82
CA THR A 248 8.81 7.43 4.22
C THR A 248 7.86 8.58 4.57
N THR A 249 6.79 8.77 3.80
CA THR A 249 5.73 9.75 4.07
C THR A 249 5.06 9.47 5.41
N ARG A 250 4.86 8.20 5.75
CA ARG A 250 4.45 7.78 7.09
C ARG A 250 5.42 8.25 8.19
N ALA A 251 6.73 8.03 8.02
CA ALA A 251 7.73 8.48 9.01
C ALA A 251 7.75 10.00 9.15
N PHE A 252 7.57 10.70 8.04
CA PHE A 252 7.52 12.14 8.00
C PHE A 252 6.30 12.69 8.76
N SER A 253 5.09 12.16 8.49
CA SER A 253 3.87 12.57 9.21
C SER A 253 3.94 12.29 10.70
N GLU A 254 4.50 11.14 11.09
CA GLU A 254 4.68 10.81 12.51
C GLU A 254 5.57 11.85 13.21
N ARG A 255 6.70 12.24 12.60
CA ARG A 255 7.58 13.26 13.17
C ARG A 255 6.90 14.61 13.36
N ILE A 256 6.11 15.06 12.38
CA ILE A 256 5.35 16.32 12.48
C ILE A 256 4.34 16.25 13.61
N SER A 257 3.64 15.13 13.76
CA SER A 257 2.64 14.97 14.82
C SER A 257 3.26 15.02 16.23
N VAL A 258 4.50 14.57 16.39
CA VAL A 258 5.23 14.59 17.66
C VAL A 258 5.70 16.00 18.01
N SER A 259 6.16 16.78 17.04
CA SER A 259 6.59 18.18 17.29
C SER A 259 5.45 19.09 17.74
N ASP A 260 4.20 18.74 17.42
CA ASP A 260 3.00 19.50 17.80
C ASP A 260 2.47 19.16 19.21
N HIS A 261 3.15 18.31 20.00
CA HIS A 261 2.74 17.92 21.35
C HIS A 261 1.30 17.36 21.47
N ARG A 262 0.84 16.57 20.48
CA ARG A 262 -0.52 16.03 20.50
C ARG A 262 -0.71 14.99 21.61
N GLU A 263 -1.42 15.38 22.66
CA GLU A 263 -1.79 14.53 23.80
C GLU A 263 -2.58 13.28 23.40
N LYS A 264 -3.32 13.32 22.28
CA LYS A 264 -4.26 12.25 21.87
C LYS A 264 -3.67 11.11 21.03
N GLY A 265 -2.38 11.13 20.74
CA GLY A 265 -1.73 10.11 19.90
C GLY A 265 -2.14 10.22 18.44
N PHE A 266 -1.17 10.25 17.54
CA PHE A 266 -1.38 10.25 16.09
C PHE A 266 -1.02 8.88 15.54
N ALA A 267 -1.87 8.30 14.71
CA ALA A 267 -1.61 7.01 14.06
C ALA A 267 -0.98 7.21 12.67
N ALA A 268 0.16 6.59 12.39
CA ALA A 268 0.83 6.72 11.10
C ALA A 268 1.20 5.35 10.53
N LEU A 269 0.54 4.95 9.45
CA LEU A 269 0.69 3.63 8.82
C LEU A 269 1.14 3.76 7.36
N GLN A 270 2.04 2.88 6.92
CA GLN A 270 2.24 2.60 5.50
C GLN A 270 1.53 1.29 5.17
N VAL A 271 0.48 1.35 4.36
CA VAL A 271 -0.41 0.23 4.01
C VAL A 271 -0.12 -0.23 2.59
N GLU A 272 0.52 -1.38 2.46
CA GLU A 272 0.83 -2.03 1.19
C GLU A 272 -0.28 -3.03 0.85
N LEU A 273 -1.02 -2.75 -0.21
CA LEU A 273 -2.12 -3.58 -0.68
C LEU A 273 -1.66 -4.44 -1.84
N SER A 274 -1.90 -5.75 -1.75
CA SER A 274 -1.71 -6.61 -2.91
C SER A 274 -2.45 -6.05 -4.12
N ASP A 275 -1.86 -6.20 -5.29
CA ASP A 275 -2.49 -5.94 -6.58
C ASP A 275 -3.90 -6.55 -6.68
N VAL A 276 -4.12 -7.77 -6.19
CA VAL A 276 -5.46 -8.39 -6.20
C VAL A 276 -6.53 -7.59 -5.41
N LEU A 277 -6.14 -6.66 -4.52
CA LEU A 277 -7.04 -5.80 -3.75
C LEU A 277 -7.27 -4.41 -4.36
N ARG A 278 -6.78 -4.16 -5.58
CA ARG A 278 -6.82 -2.84 -6.21
C ARG A 278 -7.41 -2.94 -7.62
N VAL A 279 -7.94 -1.83 -8.11
CA VAL A 279 -8.27 -1.71 -9.54
C VAL A 279 -6.98 -1.63 -10.35
N HIS A 280 -6.95 -2.31 -11.49
CA HIS A 280 -5.83 -2.25 -12.43
C HIS A 280 -6.32 -1.80 -13.79
N PRO A 281 -5.46 -1.19 -14.62
CA PRO A 281 -5.74 -1.04 -16.04
C PRO A 281 -5.90 -2.42 -16.71
N ASP A 282 -6.64 -2.48 -17.82
CA ASP A 282 -6.85 -3.74 -18.57
C ASP A 282 -5.54 -4.25 -19.23
N ARG A 283 -4.52 -3.40 -19.30
CA ARG A 283 -3.14 -3.77 -19.68
C ARG A 283 -2.17 -3.26 -18.62
N PRO A 284 -1.82 -4.06 -17.61
CA PRO A 284 -0.88 -3.63 -16.59
C PRO A 284 0.50 -3.32 -17.21
N VAL A 285 1.09 -2.20 -16.80
CA VAL A 285 2.48 -1.90 -17.16
C VAL A 285 3.40 -2.77 -16.31
N GLY A 286 4.09 -3.74 -16.93
CA GLY A 286 5.20 -4.46 -16.31
C GLY A 286 4.91 -5.84 -15.69
N SER A 287 3.64 -6.25 -15.55
CA SER A 287 3.27 -7.64 -15.24
C SER A 287 1.77 -7.88 -15.46
N PRO A 288 1.32 -8.78 -16.36
CA PRO A 288 -0.10 -9.12 -16.45
C PRO A 288 -0.53 -9.76 -15.11
N ILE A 289 -1.28 -9.03 -14.30
CA ILE A 289 -1.96 -9.62 -13.16
C ILE A 289 -3.13 -10.39 -13.75
N GLU A 290 -2.98 -11.71 -13.81
CA GLU A 290 -4.03 -12.60 -14.30
C GLU A 290 -4.96 -12.99 -13.16
N PHE A 291 -6.24 -12.68 -13.31
CA PHE A 291 -7.30 -13.14 -12.42
C PHE A 291 -7.99 -14.36 -13.05
N PRO A 292 -8.46 -15.34 -12.25
CA PRO A 292 -9.20 -16.48 -12.78
C PRO A 292 -10.49 -16.05 -13.49
N SER A 293 -11.14 -14.99 -13.00
CA SER A 293 -12.32 -14.40 -13.61
C SER A 293 -12.41 -12.89 -13.39
N GLN A 294 -13.24 -12.22 -14.18
CA GLN A 294 -13.59 -10.82 -13.94
C GLN A 294 -14.28 -10.64 -12.57
N ARG A 295 -15.05 -11.64 -12.11
CA ARG A 295 -15.69 -11.59 -10.81
C ARG A 295 -14.68 -11.59 -9.65
N ASP A 296 -13.59 -12.34 -9.76
CA ASP A 296 -12.52 -12.32 -8.75
C ASP A 296 -11.83 -10.96 -8.68
N ARG A 297 -11.61 -10.33 -9.83
CA ARG A 297 -11.06 -8.96 -9.92
C ARG A 297 -11.96 -7.95 -9.20
N GLU A 298 -13.28 -8.06 -9.42
CA GLU A 298 -14.29 -7.20 -8.79
C GLU A 298 -14.36 -7.41 -7.28
N ILE A 299 -14.42 -8.67 -6.84
CA ILE A 299 -14.42 -9.03 -5.42
C ILE A 299 -13.14 -8.51 -4.74
N GLY A 300 -11.98 -8.72 -5.35
CA GLY A 300 -10.71 -8.27 -4.80
C GLY A 300 -10.65 -6.77 -4.58
N ALA A 301 -10.99 -5.98 -5.60
CA ALA A 301 -11.06 -4.52 -5.49
C ALA A 301 -12.08 -4.06 -4.44
N TYR A 302 -13.25 -4.72 -4.37
CA TYR A 302 -14.24 -4.46 -3.32
C TYR A 302 -13.69 -4.72 -1.91
N LEU A 303 -13.00 -5.84 -1.70
CA LEU A 303 -12.39 -6.16 -0.41
C LEU A 303 -11.30 -5.14 -0.01
N GLY A 304 -10.48 -4.70 -0.97
CA GLY A 304 -9.51 -3.63 -0.74
C GLY A 304 -10.17 -2.30 -0.35
N TYR A 305 -11.24 -1.92 -1.07
CA TYR A 305 -12.06 -0.76 -0.74
C TYR A 305 -12.64 -0.83 0.67
N MET A 306 -13.29 -1.95 1.01
CA MET A 306 -13.90 -2.15 2.32
C MET A 306 -12.88 -2.21 3.45
N PHE A 307 -11.70 -2.79 3.20
CA PHE A 307 -10.61 -2.81 4.18
C PHE A 307 -10.18 -1.40 4.56
N ILE A 308 -9.92 -0.53 3.57
CA ILE A 308 -9.50 0.85 3.82
C ILE A 308 -10.65 1.69 4.39
N LEU A 309 -11.87 1.52 3.89
CA LEU A 309 -13.06 2.21 4.40
C LEU A 309 -13.27 1.93 5.90
N ARG A 310 -13.17 0.66 6.32
CA ARG A 310 -13.26 0.28 7.73
C ARG A 310 -12.05 0.73 8.53
N ALA A 311 -10.85 0.71 7.97
CA ALA A 311 -9.64 1.22 8.62
C ALA A 311 -9.78 2.71 8.99
N VAL A 312 -10.31 3.52 8.06
CA VAL A 312 -10.62 4.94 8.31
C VAL A 312 -11.69 5.08 9.41
N GLY A 313 -12.76 4.28 9.35
CA GLY A 313 -13.81 4.29 10.38
C GLY A 313 -13.31 3.95 11.79
N SER A 314 -12.31 3.07 11.91
CA SER A 314 -11.71 2.68 13.19
C SER A 314 -10.87 3.79 13.83
N VAL A 315 -10.44 4.82 13.08
CA VAL A 315 -9.68 5.94 13.65
C VAL A 315 -10.51 6.74 14.66
N ALA A 316 -11.82 6.82 14.47
CA ALA A 316 -12.72 7.49 15.40
C ALA A 316 -12.85 6.75 16.76
N LEU A 317 -12.29 5.54 16.87
CA LEU A 317 -12.29 4.71 18.08
C LEU A 317 -10.95 4.74 18.84
N LEU A 318 -9.99 5.56 18.39
CA LEU A 318 -8.71 5.81 19.07
C LEU A 318 -8.87 6.90 20.14
#